data_AF-A0A2M8GNW1-F1
#
_entry.id   AF-A0A2M8GNW1-F1
#
_cell.length_a   1.000
_cell.length_b   1.000
_cell.length_c   1.000
_cell.angle_alpha   90.00
_cell.angle_beta   90.00
_cell.angle_gamma   90.00
#
_symmetry.space_group_name_H-M   'P 1'
#
loop_
_entity.id
_entity.type
_entity.pdbx_description
1 polymer ?
#
loop_
_entity_poly.entity_id
_entity_poly.type
_entity_poly.pdbx_seq_one_letter_code
_entity_poly.pdbx_strand_id
1 'polypeptide(L)' 'MADYLGDPTPRLAGRLKLNPFVHLDMMGTLFLFFVGFGWGKPVPFDPYNL' A
#
# COMPACT_ATOMS: atom_id res chain seq x y z
N MET A 1 13.18 3.74 -2.65
CA MET A 1 13.24 4.38 -3.98
C MET A 1 12.47 5.71 -4.00
N ALA A 2 11.33 5.85 -3.31
CA ALA A 2 10.62 7.13 -3.16
C ALA A 2 11.43 8.22 -2.40
N ASP A 3 12.22 7.86 -1.38
CA ASP A 3 13.06 8.84 -0.65
C ASP A 3 14.15 9.48 -1.53
N TYR A 4 14.63 8.79 -2.58
CA TYR A 4 15.69 9.29 -3.45
C TYR A 4 15.17 10.23 -4.55
N LEU A 5 13.86 10.22 -4.80
CA LEU A 5 13.15 11.07 -5.77
C LEU A 5 12.53 12.32 -5.13
N GLY A 6 12.73 12.53 -3.82
CA GLY A 6 12.31 13.76 -3.14
C GLY A 6 10.91 13.76 -2.53
N ASP A 7 10.22 12.60 -2.48
CA ASP A 7 8.91 12.50 -1.81
C ASP A 7 9.02 11.94 -0.38
N PRO A 8 8.95 12.79 0.67
CA PRO A 8 8.97 12.35 2.06
C PRO A 8 7.62 11.79 2.54
N THR A 9 6.55 11.93 1.76
CA THR A 9 5.17 11.53 2.12
C THR A 9 5.06 10.06 2.55
N PRO A 10 5.61 9.07 1.82
CA PRO A 10 5.56 7.67 2.25
C PRO A 10 6.31 7.37 3.56
N ARG A 11 7.35 8.13 3.89
CA ARG A 11 8.08 8.03 5.18
C ARG A 11 7.24 8.58 6.33
N LEU A 12 6.67 9.78 6.15
CA LEU A 12 5.81 10.42 7.15
C LEU A 12 4.52 9.63 7.39
N ALA A 13 3.98 8.98 6.35
CA ALA A 13 2.82 8.09 6.46
C ALA A 13 3.12 6.74 7.15
N GLY A 14 4.36 6.51 7.61
CA GLY A 14 4.74 5.26 8.28
C GLY A 14 4.69 4.02 7.37
N ARG A 15 4.72 4.21 6.04
CA ARG A 15 4.66 3.12 5.05
C ARG A 15 6.01 2.47 4.74
N LEU A 16 7.09 2.94 5.35
CA LEU A 16 8.39 2.26 5.32
C LEU A 16 8.46 1.06 6.27
N LYS A 17 7.32 0.53 6.72
CA LYS A 17 7.28 -0.71 7.50
C LYS A 17 7.41 -1.90 6.56
N LEU A 18 8.50 -2.65 6.72
CA LEU A 18 8.80 -3.90 6.01
C LEU A 18 7.77 -5.03 6.23
N ASN A 19 6.73 -4.81 7.02
CA ASN A 19 5.73 -5.81 7.29
C ASN A 19 4.76 -5.93 6.09
N PRO A 20 4.76 -7.04 5.33
CA PRO A 20 3.87 -7.19 4.18
C PRO A 20 2.40 -7.34 4.59
N PHE A 21 2.12 -7.81 5.80
CA PHE A 21 0.74 -8.05 6.26
C PHE A 21 -0.06 -6.76 6.50
N VAL A 22 0.58 -5.63 6.83
CA VAL A 22 -0.14 -4.35 7.01
C VAL A 22 -0.60 -3.73 5.69
N HIS A 23 -0.11 -4.27 4.58
CA HIS A 23 -0.45 -3.86 3.22
C HIS A 23 -1.57 -4.71 2.61
N LEU A 24 -1.90 -5.86 3.22
CA LEU A 24 -2.99 -6.71 2.78
C LEU A 24 -4.35 -6.14 3.22
N ASP A 25 -5.31 -6.14 2.30
CA ASP A 25 -6.72 -5.92 2.64
C ASP A 25 -7.31 -7.25 3.10
N MET A 26 -7.78 -7.33 4.35
CA MET A 26 -8.33 -8.55 4.93
C MET A 26 -9.58 -9.00 4.17
N MET A 27 -10.42 -8.07 3.70
CA MET A 27 -11.62 -8.40 2.94
C MET A 27 -11.24 -8.86 1.53
N GLY A 28 -10.41 -8.08 0.83
CA GLY A 28 -9.93 -8.47 -0.51
C GLY A 28 -9.21 -9.81 -0.52
N THR A 29 -8.42 -10.10 0.52
CA THR A 29 -7.72 -11.37 0.68
C THR A 29 -8.70 -12.52 0.93
N LEU A 30 -9.68 -12.34 1.82
CA LEU A 30 -10.73 -13.36 2.05
C LEU A 30 -11.51 -13.63 0.77
N PHE A 31 -11.93 -12.58 0.05
CA PHE A 31 -12.63 -12.72 -1.23
C PHE A 31 -11.77 -13.41 -2.30
N LEU A 32 -10.46 -13.17 -2.33
CA LEU A 32 -9.55 -13.90 -3.23
C LEU A 32 -9.58 -15.41 -2.95
N PHE A 33 -9.60 -15.81 -1.67
CA PHE A 33 -9.63 -17.23 -1.29
C PHE A 33 -10.98 -17.91 -1.51
N PHE A 34 -12.10 -17.22 -1.28
CA PHE A 34 -13.44 -17.82 -1.36
C PHE A 34 -14.14 -17.64 -2.72
N VAL A 35 -13.84 -16.56 -3.44
CA VAL A 35 -14.54 -16.15 -4.68
C VAL A 35 -13.57 -16.15 -5.88
N GLY A 36 -12.25 -16.23 -5.66
CA GLY A 36 -11.23 -16.14 -6.72
C GLY A 36 -11.02 -14.72 -7.24
N PHE A 37 -11.66 -13.73 -6.62
CA PHE A 37 -11.57 -12.32 -6.98
C PHE A 37 -11.29 -11.49 -5.73
N GLY A 38 -10.36 -10.55 -5.80
CA GLY A 38 -10.01 -9.70 -4.66
C GLY A 38 -9.36 -8.40 -5.14
N TRP A 39 -9.32 -7.42 -4.24
CA TRP A 39 -8.67 -6.13 -4.48
C TRP A 39 -7.70 -5.81 -3.34
N GLY A 40 -6.69 -5.02 -3.66
CA GLY A 40 -5.71 -4.56 -2.68
C GLY A 40 -6.20 -3.32 -1.92
N LYS A 41 -5.58 -3.07 -0.76
CA LYS A 41 -5.81 -1.85 0.00
C LYS A 41 -5.26 -0.66 -0.81
N PRO A 42 -6.06 0.38 -1.12
CA PRO A 42 -5.59 1.52 -1.90
C PRO A 42 -4.51 2.28 -1.13
N VAL A 43 -3.40 2.57 -1.81
CA VAL A 43 -2.27 3.32 -1.26
C VAL A 43 -2.36 4.75 -1.80
N PRO A 44 -2.73 5.75 -0.99
CA PRO A 44 -2.65 7.15 -1.40
C PRO A 44 -1.19 7.50 -1.68
N PHE A 45 -0.93 7.98 -2.88
CA PHE A 45 0.31 8.62 -3.30
C PHE A 45 0.07 10.13 -3.39
N ASP A 46 1.12 10.94 -3.26
CA ASP A 46 1.03 12.37 -3.51
C ASP A 46 1.14 12.62 -5.03
N PRO A 47 0.08 13.05 -5.73
CA PRO A 47 0.12 13.29 -7.17
C PRO A 47 0.98 14.50 -7.56
N TYR A 48 1.36 15.36 -6.62
CA TYR A 48 2.24 16.52 -6.88
C TYR A 48 3.73 16.16 -6.90
N ASN A 49 4.08 14.91 -6.57
CA ASN A 49 5.45 14.42 -6.48
C ASN A 49 5.74 13.26 -7.46
N LEU A 50 5.02 13.23 -8.60
CA LEU A 50 5.15 12.25 -9.69
C LEU A 50 6.30 12.57 -10.66
#